data_AF-A0A8T0GUP7-F1
#
_entry.id   AF-A0A8T0GUP7-F1
#
_cell.length_a   1.000
_cell.length_b   1.000
_cell.length_c   1.000
_cell.angle_alpha   90.00
_cell.angle_beta   90.00
_cell.angle_gamma   90.00
#
_symmetry.space_group_name_H-M   'P 1'
#
loop_
_entity.id
_entity.type
_entity.pdbx_description
1 polymer ?
#
loop_
_entity_poly.entity_id
_entity_poly.type
_entity_poly.pdbx_seq_one_letter_code
_entity_poly.pdbx_strand_id
1 'polypeptide(L)'
;MSLFLINVSCSTLTNPVSLEKCLIAIKEKAFSSSEYPVCVTLEDHLTSDLQAKAAEMLTRILGESLFYPKTSDPLTEFPSPESLKKRIIVSTKPPKEYLEASAAAKTALKDKGLVKELEKEDAEQKISKAPVKHEGLSDKVATLQVSEDVPGAAMSDPTSPSPKQVAAEDSGSDDDDSKKNPHYARLITIRQVKPVKGTSTKDRLKVEETVKRISLAESKLKDVCEEFPEEVVKFTQRNILRVYPAGSRVDSSNYNPIMAWNHGAQMVAQNMQGLGKELWQAHGKFRGNGGCGYILKPKFLLENSPTGEVFNPLKFKQPEIKFKVKAMMTLGWDKAFGKRHFDLFSPPDFFTRVLVSGVPADVQKWKTSVVDDTWVPHWNEEHVFKLKVPELALLRLEVRDHDEESQDEFEGQTCLPIHEIRDGYRCVQLYDKKGMEIPGVKMLFHFQKIRVEDAAPLSERNEDVTTTEKQENIVQPTVGQEDAVPPQ
;
A
#
# COMPACT_ATOMS: atom_id res chain seq x y z
N MET A 1 5.68 -4.39 2.79
CA MET A 1 6.59 -4.90 1.76
C MET A 1 7.65 -3.85 1.43
N SER A 2 8.91 -4.11 1.76
CA SER A 2 10.02 -3.55 0.98
C SER A 2 10.00 -4.22 -0.39
N LEU A 3 9.38 -3.55 -1.38
CA LEU A 3 9.06 -4.16 -2.67
C LEU A 3 10.24 -4.02 -3.65
N PHE A 4 11.20 -4.96 -3.57
CA PHE A 4 12.25 -5.10 -4.58
C PHE A 4 11.66 -5.58 -5.92
N LEU A 5 11.24 -4.61 -6.73
CA LEU A 5 10.74 -4.81 -8.08
C LEU A 5 11.89 -4.75 -9.09
N ILE A 6 12.52 -5.90 -9.35
CA ILE A 6 13.41 -6.04 -10.51
C ILE A 6 12.51 -6.16 -11.75
N ASN A 7 12.28 -5.03 -12.42
CA ASN A 7 11.49 -4.98 -13.65
C ASN A 7 12.42 -4.79 -14.85
N VAL A 8 12.81 -5.89 -15.51
CA VAL A 8 13.54 -5.84 -16.79
C VAL A 8 12.51 -5.62 -17.90
N SER A 9 12.47 -4.42 -18.46
CA SER A 9 11.44 -4.06 -19.45
C SER A 9 11.71 -4.70 -20.80
N CYS A 10 11.10 -5.85 -21.06
CA CYS A 10 11.01 -6.44 -22.40
C CYS A 10 10.59 -5.38 -23.44
N SER A 11 11.12 -5.51 -24.66
CA SER A 11 10.90 -4.57 -25.78
C SER A 11 11.40 -3.13 -25.55
N THR A 12 12.51 -2.96 -24.82
CA THR A 12 13.23 -1.67 -24.70
C THR A 12 14.73 -1.87 -24.93
N LEU A 13 15.47 -0.78 -25.19
CA LEU A 13 16.94 -0.77 -25.31
C LEU A 13 17.66 -0.84 -23.94
N THR A 14 17.03 -1.42 -22.91
CA THR A 14 17.66 -1.62 -21.60
C THR A 14 18.62 -2.82 -21.65
N ASN A 15 19.82 -2.67 -21.08
CA ASN A 15 20.82 -3.74 -21.08
C ASN A 15 20.29 -4.98 -20.33
N PRO A 16 20.29 -6.18 -20.94
CA PRO A 16 19.74 -7.37 -20.32
C PRO A 16 20.60 -7.86 -19.14
N VAL A 17 19.94 -8.23 -18.04
CA VAL A 17 20.57 -8.84 -16.87
C VAL A 17 19.97 -10.23 -16.66
N SER A 18 20.81 -11.24 -16.45
CA SER A 18 20.37 -12.62 -16.27
C SER A 18 19.62 -12.81 -14.95
N LEU A 19 18.53 -13.59 -14.99
CA LEU A 19 17.70 -13.90 -13.81
C LEU A 19 18.53 -14.46 -12.65
N GLU A 20 19.53 -15.30 -12.92
CA GLU A 20 20.43 -15.86 -11.90
C GLU A 20 21.20 -14.77 -11.13
N LYS A 21 21.78 -13.77 -11.82
CA LYS A 21 22.45 -12.63 -11.14
C LYS A 21 21.47 -11.84 -10.27
N CYS A 22 20.25 -11.63 -10.77
CA CYS A 22 19.18 -10.96 -10.02
C CYS A 22 18.79 -11.74 -8.75
N LEU A 23 18.63 -13.06 -8.85
CA LEU A 23 18.26 -13.93 -7.71
C LEU A 23 19.39 -14.05 -6.67
N ILE A 24 20.65 -14.09 -7.10
CA ILE A 24 21.82 -14.05 -6.19
C ILE A 24 21.84 -12.72 -5.43
N ALA A 25 21.75 -11.58 -6.14
CA ALA A 25 21.73 -10.26 -5.51
C ALA A 25 20.53 -10.07 -4.55
N ILE A 26 19.34 -10.61 -4.90
CA ILE A 26 18.20 -10.67 -3.98
C ILE A 26 18.56 -11.48 -2.73
N LYS A 27 19.10 -12.70 -2.86
CA LYS A 27 19.43 -13.56 -1.72
C LYS A 27 20.41 -12.89 -0.75
N GLU A 28 21.44 -12.22 -1.27
CA GLU A 28 22.45 -11.53 -0.46
C GLU A 28 21.93 -10.30 0.27
N LYS A 29 20.94 -9.57 -0.31
CA LYS A 29 20.52 -8.26 0.21
C LYS A 29 19.12 -8.26 0.83
N ALA A 30 18.30 -9.28 0.61
CA ALA A 30 16.89 -9.35 1.01
C ALA A 30 16.63 -8.96 2.47
N PHE A 31 17.49 -9.42 3.39
CA PHE A 31 17.31 -9.23 4.83
C PHE A 31 18.35 -8.30 5.47
N SER A 32 18.97 -7.42 4.67
CA SER A 32 20.02 -6.51 5.13
C SER A 32 19.52 -5.32 5.96
N SER A 33 18.29 -4.85 5.70
CA SER A 33 17.65 -3.71 6.40
C SER A 33 16.39 -4.08 7.19
N SER A 34 15.90 -5.32 7.07
CA SER A 34 14.68 -5.81 7.72
C SER A 34 14.68 -7.33 7.75
N GLU A 35 14.02 -7.93 8.74
CA GLU A 35 13.84 -9.39 8.79
C GLU A 35 12.58 -9.87 8.07
N TYR A 36 11.69 -8.95 7.70
CA TYR A 36 10.40 -9.24 7.08
C TYR A 36 10.51 -9.67 5.61
N PRO A 37 9.45 -10.23 5.01
CA PRO A 37 9.57 -10.98 3.76
C PRO A 37 9.86 -10.09 2.55
N VAL A 38 10.64 -10.60 1.60
CA VAL A 38 10.83 -9.97 0.30
C VAL A 38 9.90 -10.61 -0.74
N CYS A 39 9.08 -9.78 -1.39
CA CYS A 39 8.15 -10.23 -2.42
C CYS A 39 8.71 -9.97 -3.82
N VAL A 40 9.23 -11.01 -4.47
CA VAL A 40 9.72 -10.95 -5.85
C VAL A 40 8.53 -11.02 -6.80
N THR A 41 8.26 -9.93 -7.52
CA THR A 41 7.22 -9.89 -8.55
C THR A 41 7.85 -10.22 -9.90
N LEU A 42 7.43 -11.32 -10.54
CA LEU A 42 7.90 -11.69 -11.88
C LEU A 42 6.89 -11.20 -12.92
N GLU A 43 7.34 -10.40 -13.90
CA GLU A 43 6.53 -10.05 -15.07
C GLU A 43 6.70 -11.16 -16.11
N ASP A 44 5.87 -12.21 -15.99
CA ASP A 44 6.09 -13.46 -16.73
C ASP A 44 5.72 -13.37 -18.22
N HIS A 45 6.69 -13.73 -19.07
CA HIS A 45 6.63 -13.88 -20.53
C HIS A 45 7.35 -15.18 -20.99
N LEU A 46 7.50 -16.16 -20.09
CA LEU A 46 8.31 -17.37 -20.30
C LEU A 46 7.49 -18.53 -20.91
N THR A 47 8.12 -19.30 -21.81
CA THR A 47 7.61 -20.61 -22.28
C THR A 47 7.70 -21.66 -21.17
N SER A 48 7.04 -22.83 -21.31
CA SER A 48 7.02 -23.87 -20.26
C SER A 48 8.43 -24.32 -19.83
N ASP A 49 9.35 -24.48 -20.79
CA ASP A 49 10.76 -24.83 -20.51
C ASP A 49 11.52 -23.73 -19.75
N LEU A 50 11.24 -22.46 -20.09
CA LEU A 50 11.83 -21.31 -19.43
C LEU A 50 11.24 -21.14 -18.01
N GLN A 51 9.96 -21.46 -17.81
CA GLN A 51 9.35 -21.57 -16.49
C GLN A 51 9.97 -22.73 -15.68
N ALA A 52 10.35 -23.84 -16.31
CA ALA A 52 11.00 -24.97 -15.63
C ALA A 52 12.40 -24.57 -15.16
N LYS A 53 13.20 -23.96 -16.05
CA LYS A 53 14.51 -23.38 -15.72
C LYS A 53 14.40 -22.27 -14.66
N ALA A 54 13.37 -21.43 -14.71
CA ALA A 54 13.11 -20.42 -13.69
C ALA A 54 12.74 -21.05 -12.33
N ALA A 55 11.94 -22.11 -12.31
CA ALA A 55 11.61 -22.84 -11.08
C ALA A 55 12.83 -23.52 -10.46
N GLU A 56 13.69 -24.11 -11.29
CA GLU A 56 14.97 -24.68 -10.87
C GLU A 56 15.89 -23.59 -10.30
N MET A 57 16.10 -22.48 -11.01
CA MET A 57 16.90 -21.34 -10.54
C MET A 57 16.37 -20.75 -9.22
N LEU A 58 15.05 -20.54 -9.10
CA LEU A 58 14.43 -20.08 -7.86
C LEU A 58 14.73 -21.02 -6.70
N THR A 59 14.53 -22.33 -6.90
CA THR A 59 14.71 -23.34 -5.85
C THR A 59 16.19 -23.51 -5.48
N ARG A 60 17.08 -23.62 -6.47
CA ARG A 60 18.53 -23.79 -6.32
C ARG A 60 19.21 -22.58 -5.71
N ILE A 61 18.89 -21.37 -6.19
CA ILE A 61 19.57 -20.15 -5.74
C ILE A 61 19.01 -19.73 -4.38
N LEU A 62 17.69 -19.52 -4.26
CA LEU A 62 17.11 -18.98 -3.03
C LEU A 62 17.11 -20.03 -1.90
N GLY A 63 16.98 -21.32 -2.22
CA GLY A 63 17.07 -22.43 -1.27
C GLY A 63 16.00 -22.32 -0.17
N GLU A 64 16.40 -22.57 1.07
CA GLU A 64 15.53 -22.48 2.25
C GLU A 64 14.85 -21.11 2.42
N SER A 65 15.44 -20.03 1.90
CA SER A 65 14.82 -18.71 1.96
C SER A 65 13.55 -18.62 1.10
N LEU A 66 13.34 -19.49 0.10
CA LEU A 66 12.13 -19.49 -0.72
C LEU A 66 10.95 -20.10 0.06
N PHE A 67 9.86 -19.35 0.18
CA PHE A 67 8.58 -19.87 0.70
C PHE A 67 7.55 -20.04 -0.41
N TYR A 68 6.81 -21.13 -0.32
CA TYR A 68 5.60 -21.41 -1.09
C TYR A 68 4.60 -22.27 -0.28
N PRO A 69 3.29 -22.22 -0.58
CA PRO A 69 2.28 -22.93 0.20
C PRO A 69 2.46 -24.45 0.21
N LYS A 70 2.09 -25.12 1.31
CA LYS A 70 2.18 -26.59 1.42
C LYS A 70 1.23 -27.35 0.49
N THR A 71 0.13 -26.75 0.05
CA THR A 71 -0.80 -27.35 -0.92
C THR A 71 -0.88 -26.55 -2.23
N SER A 72 -1.48 -27.13 -3.26
CA SER A 72 -1.75 -26.49 -4.56
C SER A 72 -2.89 -25.48 -4.52
N ASP A 73 -3.73 -25.54 -3.49
CA ASP A 73 -5.01 -24.84 -3.44
C ASP A 73 -4.85 -23.32 -3.39
N PRO A 74 -5.86 -22.55 -3.80
CA PRO A 74 -5.88 -21.12 -3.55
C PRO A 74 -5.95 -20.85 -2.05
N LEU A 75 -5.15 -19.90 -1.58
CA LEU A 75 -5.17 -19.47 -0.19
C LEU A 75 -6.51 -18.78 0.14
N THR A 76 -7.04 -18.96 1.34
CA THR A 76 -8.21 -18.23 1.90
C THR A 76 -7.79 -16.97 2.68
N GLU A 77 -6.53 -16.89 3.08
CA GLU A 77 -5.87 -15.75 3.72
C GLU A 77 -4.36 -15.74 3.35
N PHE A 78 -3.71 -14.57 3.35
CA PHE A 78 -2.26 -14.48 3.16
C PHE A 78 -1.51 -14.69 4.48
N PRO A 79 -0.39 -15.45 4.51
CA PRO A 79 0.40 -15.59 5.72
C PRO A 79 0.93 -14.24 6.24
N SER A 80 0.99 -14.09 7.56
CA SER A 80 1.48 -12.86 8.20
C SER A 80 2.95 -12.56 7.83
N PRO A 81 3.39 -11.29 7.83
CA PRO A 81 4.80 -10.95 7.65
C PRO A 81 5.71 -11.61 8.69
N GLU A 82 5.21 -11.79 9.92
CA GLU A 82 5.94 -12.39 11.04
C GLU A 82 6.22 -13.88 10.80
N SER A 83 5.20 -14.65 10.38
CA SER A 83 5.34 -16.08 10.05
C SER A 83 6.19 -16.34 8.80
N LEU A 84 6.54 -15.30 8.05
CA LEU A 84 7.37 -15.34 6.85
C LEU A 84 8.73 -14.62 7.05
N LYS A 85 9.15 -14.31 8.28
CA LYS A 85 10.48 -13.75 8.55
C LYS A 85 11.61 -14.57 7.90
N LYS A 86 12.58 -13.86 7.33
CA LYS A 86 13.68 -14.38 6.49
C LYS A 86 13.23 -15.21 5.27
N ARG A 87 11.97 -15.10 4.81
CA ARG A 87 11.49 -15.74 3.58
C ARG A 87 11.36 -14.76 2.41
N ILE A 88 11.53 -15.31 1.21
CA ILE A 88 11.37 -14.70 -0.09
C ILE A 88 10.16 -15.37 -0.73
N ILE A 89 9.20 -14.59 -1.23
CA ILE A 89 7.96 -15.10 -1.82
C ILE A 89 7.80 -14.62 -3.26
N VAL A 90 7.36 -15.52 -4.15
CA VAL A 90 7.11 -15.20 -5.56
C VAL A 90 5.66 -14.72 -5.74
N SER A 91 5.49 -13.65 -6.53
CA SER A 91 4.19 -13.14 -6.96
C SER A 91 4.12 -12.94 -8.47
N THR A 92 3.37 -13.81 -9.15
CA THR A 92 3.15 -13.74 -10.60
C THR A 92 1.81 -14.36 -10.98
N LYS A 93 1.47 -14.35 -12.26
CA LYS A 93 0.30 -15.02 -12.86
C LYS A 93 0.61 -16.53 -12.89
N PRO A 94 -0.27 -17.42 -12.39
CA PRO A 94 -0.13 -18.84 -12.67
C PRO A 94 -0.19 -19.13 -14.17
N PRO A 95 0.48 -20.18 -14.67
CA PRO A 95 0.32 -20.66 -16.05
C PRO A 95 -1.16 -20.98 -16.36
N LYS A 96 -1.61 -20.78 -17.60
CA LYS A 96 -3.03 -21.00 -17.97
C LYS A 96 -3.43 -22.45 -17.73
N GLU A 97 -2.53 -23.34 -18.10
CA GLU A 97 -2.62 -24.79 -18.12
C GLU A 97 -2.81 -25.32 -16.67
N TYR A 98 -2.25 -24.61 -15.69
CA TYR A 98 -2.47 -24.86 -14.26
C TYR A 98 -3.86 -24.41 -13.80
N LEU A 99 -4.35 -23.26 -14.28
CA LEU A 99 -5.69 -22.77 -13.97
C LEU A 99 -6.77 -23.68 -14.57
N GLU A 100 -6.56 -24.14 -15.81
CA GLU A 100 -7.42 -25.08 -16.53
C GLU A 100 -7.42 -26.46 -15.85
N ALA A 101 -6.25 -27.00 -15.49
CA ALA A 101 -6.16 -28.24 -14.71
C ALA A 101 -6.82 -28.11 -13.32
N SER A 102 -6.67 -26.97 -12.64
CA SER A 102 -7.33 -26.72 -11.35
C SER A 102 -8.84 -26.57 -11.49
N ALA A 103 -9.33 -25.97 -12.58
CA ALA A 103 -10.75 -25.88 -12.88
C ALA A 103 -11.34 -27.26 -13.21
N ALA A 104 -10.69 -28.03 -14.08
CA ALA A 104 -11.08 -29.39 -14.42
C ALA A 104 -11.10 -30.31 -13.20
N ALA A 105 -10.13 -30.18 -12.28
CA ALA A 105 -10.12 -30.91 -11.01
C ALA A 105 -11.31 -30.52 -10.12
N LYS A 106 -11.62 -29.21 -9.97
CA LYS A 106 -12.79 -28.75 -9.19
C LYS A 106 -14.11 -29.23 -9.80
N THR A 107 -14.25 -29.19 -11.12
CA THR A 107 -15.41 -29.75 -11.83
C THR A 107 -15.50 -31.26 -11.60
N ALA A 108 -14.41 -32.02 -11.78
CA ALA A 108 -14.40 -33.46 -11.55
C ALA A 108 -14.67 -33.86 -10.08
N LEU A 109 -14.30 -33.05 -9.08
CA LEU A 109 -14.71 -33.27 -7.69
C LEU A 109 -16.21 -33.02 -7.48
N LYS A 110 -16.76 -32.00 -8.14
CA LYS A 110 -18.19 -31.65 -8.09
C LYS A 110 -19.06 -32.71 -8.78
N ASP A 111 -18.61 -33.21 -9.92
CA ASP A 111 -19.32 -34.22 -10.73
C ASP A 111 -19.22 -35.63 -10.11
N LYS A 112 -18.18 -35.91 -9.32
CA LYS A 112 -18.01 -37.19 -8.59
C LYS A 112 -18.89 -37.33 -7.33
N GLY A 113 -19.71 -36.32 -6.99
CA GLY A 113 -20.83 -36.49 -6.06
C GLY A 113 -20.50 -36.81 -4.59
N LEU A 114 -19.23 -36.75 -4.17
CA LEU A 114 -18.77 -37.07 -2.81
C LEU A 114 -18.99 -35.93 -1.79
N VAL A 115 -20.20 -35.35 -1.80
CA VAL A 115 -20.70 -34.42 -0.78
C VAL A 115 -21.79 -35.12 0.06
N LYS A 116 -21.54 -36.38 0.44
CA LYS A 116 -22.48 -37.23 1.20
C LYS A 116 -21.84 -38.25 2.16
N GLU A 117 -20.67 -37.97 2.72
CA GLU A 117 -20.14 -38.82 3.82
C GLU A 117 -19.28 -38.13 4.90
N LEU A 118 -19.25 -36.78 4.94
CA LEU A 118 -18.58 -36.00 6.01
C LEU A 118 -19.52 -35.05 6.78
N GLU A 119 -20.84 -35.14 6.57
CA GLU A 119 -21.86 -34.32 7.24
C GLU A 119 -22.77 -35.19 8.14
N LYS A 120 -22.19 -36.15 8.86
CA LYS A 120 -22.96 -37.17 9.62
C LYS A 120 -22.64 -37.31 11.11
N GLU A 121 -21.68 -36.57 11.65
CA GLU A 121 -21.34 -36.64 13.09
C GLU A 121 -21.78 -35.39 13.90
N ASP A 122 -22.25 -34.32 13.25
CA ASP A 122 -22.49 -33.02 13.89
C ASP A 122 -23.99 -32.63 13.98
N ALA A 123 -24.88 -33.64 14.11
CA ALA A 123 -26.33 -33.47 14.01
C ALA A 123 -27.18 -34.22 15.07
N GLU A 124 -26.58 -34.65 16.20
CA GLU A 124 -27.32 -35.18 17.36
C GLU A 124 -27.71 -34.08 18.37
N GLN A 125 -28.49 -33.08 17.91
CA GLN A 125 -29.35 -32.30 18.81
C GLN A 125 -30.61 -31.76 18.10
N LYS A 126 -31.73 -32.43 18.38
CA LYS A 126 -33.04 -32.33 17.71
C LYS A 126 -33.95 -31.19 18.26
N ILE A 127 -35.03 -30.93 17.50
CA ILE A 127 -36.31 -30.27 17.89
C ILE A 127 -36.20 -28.73 18.09
N SER A 128 -37.08 -27.87 17.54
CA SER A 128 -38.19 -27.97 16.57
C SER A 128 -38.55 -26.54 16.05
N LYS A 129 -39.47 -26.23 15.12
CA LYS A 129 -40.70 -26.86 14.58
C LYS A 129 -40.87 -26.54 13.07
N ALA A 130 -41.92 -27.11 12.46
CA ALA A 130 -42.38 -26.89 11.08
C ALA A 130 -43.91 -26.56 11.09
N PRO A 131 -44.61 -26.42 9.95
CA PRO A 131 -44.36 -25.60 8.74
C PRO A 131 -45.60 -24.78 8.29
N VAL A 132 -45.46 -23.93 7.26
CA VAL A 132 -46.57 -23.47 6.38
C VAL A 132 -46.09 -23.44 4.91
N LYS A 133 -46.97 -23.72 3.94
CA LYS A 133 -46.72 -23.75 2.48
C LYS A 133 -47.20 -22.47 1.78
N HIS A 134 -46.78 -22.24 0.52
CA HIS A 134 -47.69 -22.02 -0.63
C HIS A 134 -46.98 -22.24 -2.00
N GLU A 135 -47.72 -22.18 -3.11
CA GLU A 135 -47.39 -22.75 -4.44
C GLU A 135 -47.62 -21.75 -5.60
N GLY A 136 -47.09 -22.05 -6.82
CA GLY A 136 -47.23 -21.27 -8.09
C GLY A 136 -45.85 -20.95 -8.71
N LEU A 137 -45.48 -21.17 -10.00
CA LEU A 137 -46.14 -21.18 -11.33
C LEU A 137 -46.78 -19.84 -11.74
N SER A 138 -46.64 -19.29 -12.96
CA SER A 138 -45.63 -19.41 -14.07
C SER A 138 -45.77 -18.17 -15.02
N ASP A 139 -45.15 -17.97 -16.21
CA ASP A 139 -44.37 -18.79 -17.15
C ASP A 139 -43.50 -17.94 -18.15
N LYS A 140 -42.89 -18.65 -19.11
CA LYS A 140 -42.22 -18.38 -20.42
C LYS A 140 -42.55 -17.15 -21.34
N VAL A 141 -41.84 -17.14 -22.49
CA VAL A 141 -41.99 -16.33 -23.75
C VAL A 141 -41.23 -14.98 -23.67
N ALA A 142 -40.28 -14.54 -24.53
CA ALA A 142 -39.84 -14.80 -25.94
C ALA A 142 -40.60 -13.96 -27.01
N THR A 143 -40.13 -13.64 -28.23
CA THR A 143 -38.94 -13.99 -29.06
C THR A 143 -38.59 -12.79 -29.98
N LEU A 144 -37.65 -12.93 -30.94
CA LEU A 144 -37.32 -12.03 -32.09
C LEU A 144 -36.43 -10.80 -31.75
N GLN A 145 -35.38 -10.39 -32.49
CA GLN A 145 -34.93 -10.50 -33.90
C GLN A 145 -35.65 -9.62 -34.94
N VAL A 146 -34.93 -8.64 -35.48
CA VAL A 146 -35.09 -8.02 -36.82
C VAL A 146 -33.68 -7.79 -37.40
N SER A 147 -33.54 -7.82 -38.72
CA SER A 147 -32.29 -7.75 -39.50
C SER A 147 -32.19 -6.47 -40.35
N GLU A 148 -31.47 -6.53 -41.50
CA GLU A 148 -31.33 -5.51 -42.56
C GLU A 148 -30.35 -4.34 -42.30
N ASP A 149 -29.66 -3.79 -43.31
CA ASP A 149 -28.94 -4.45 -44.43
C ASP A 149 -27.88 -3.50 -45.06
N VAL A 150 -27.11 -3.97 -46.05
CA VAL A 150 -25.97 -3.23 -46.67
C VAL A 150 -26.17 -2.90 -48.16
N PRO A 151 -25.92 -1.64 -48.56
CA PRO A 151 -25.08 -1.37 -49.75
C PRO A 151 -24.17 -0.12 -49.57
N GLY A 152 -23.10 0.12 -50.34
CA GLY A 152 -22.43 -0.68 -51.38
C GLY A 152 -21.63 0.21 -52.38
N ALA A 153 -20.48 -0.27 -52.90
CA ALA A 153 -19.68 0.32 -54.02
C ALA A 153 -18.98 1.70 -53.79
N ALA A 154 -17.87 2.09 -54.46
CA ALA A 154 -16.84 1.33 -55.22
C ALA A 154 -15.56 2.17 -55.54
N MET A 155 -14.41 1.48 -55.64
CA MET A 155 -13.24 1.70 -56.54
C MET A 155 -12.54 3.08 -56.67
N SER A 156 -11.25 3.15 -56.29
CA SER A 156 -10.10 3.31 -57.24
C SER A 156 -8.71 3.30 -56.55
N ASP A 157 -7.68 2.90 -57.30
CA ASP A 157 -6.23 2.79 -56.98
C ASP A 157 -5.47 3.90 -57.78
N PRO A 158 -4.12 4.12 -57.76
CA PRO A 158 -3.05 3.35 -57.10
C PRO A 158 -1.92 4.17 -56.42
N THR A 159 -0.99 3.47 -55.75
CA THR A 159 0.47 3.48 -56.02
C THR A 159 1.27 2.71 -54.95
N SER A 160 2.23 1.89 -55.39
CA SER A 160 3.22 1.14 -54.58
C SER A 160 4.66 1.56 -54.99
N PRO A 161 5.77 1.19 -54.30
CA PRO A 161 5.99 -0.11 -53.64
C PRO A 161 6.72 -0.10 -52.27
N SER A 162 6.76 -1.29 -51.64
CA SER A 162 7.68 -1.63 -50.54
C SER A 162 8.47 -2.92 -50.87
N PRO A 163 9.73 -3.08 -50.41
CA PRO A 163 10.57 -4.21 -50.80
C PRO A 163 10.45 -5.44 -49.89
N LYS A 164 9.85 -6.51 -50.45
CA LYS A 164 10.09 -7.95 -50.27
C LYS A 164 10.45 -8.53 -48.88
N GLN A 165 9.63 -9.50 -48.49
CA GLN A 165 9.92 -10.55 -47.50
C GLN A 165 11.08 -11.46 -47.96
N VAL A 166 11.67 -12.18 -47.01
CA VAL A 166 12.24 -13.52 -47.24
C VAL A 166 11.47 -14.48 -46.34
N ALA A 167 10.99 -15.60 -46.90
CA ALA A 167 10.27 -16.62 -46.14
C ALA A 167 11.23 -17.63 -45.51
N ALA A 168 10.81 -18.21 -44.39
CA ALA A 168 11.27 -19.50 -43.89
C ALA A 168 10.03 -20.40 -43.79
N GLU A 169 10.16 -21.66 -44.18
CA GLU A 169 9.00 -22.47 -44.56
C GLU A 169 8.32 -23.14 -43.35
N ASP A 170 6.99 -23.21 -43.42
CA ASP A 170 6.16 -23.94 -42.48
C ASP A 170 6.28 -25.45 -42.74
N SER A 171 6.51 -26.22 -41.68
CA SER A 171 6.52 -27.68 -41.70
C SER A 171 5.92 -28.21 -40.41
N GLY A 172 4.58 -28.32 -40.41
CA GLY A 172 3.82 -28.79 -39.27
C GLY A 172 4.20 -30.21 -38.84
N SER A 173 4.46 -30.37 -37.54
CA SER A 173 4.35 -31.64 -36.83
C SER A 173 3.46 -31.41 -35.60
N ASP A 174 2.18 -31.72 -35.74
CA ASP A 174 1.25 -31.82 -34.62
C ASP A 174 1.57 -33.08 -33.82
N ASP A 175 2.51 -32.98 -32.86
CA ASP A 175 2.81 -34.04 -31.90
C ASP A 175 3.04 -33.49 -30.48
N ASP A 176 2.65 -34.27 -29.48
CA ASP A 176 2.44 -33.83 -28.09
C ASP A 176 3.72 -33.37 -27.36
N ASP A 177 3.86 -32.05 -27.17
CA ASP A 177 4.71 -31.48 -26.11
C ASP A 177 3.97 -30.53 -25.17
N SER A 178 2.79 -30.95 -24.71
CA SER A 178 1.96 -30.22 -23.74
C SER A 178 2.48 -30.34 -22.29
N LYS A 179 3.81 -30.29 -22.08
CA LYS A 179 4.48 -30.47 -20.77
C LYS A 179 4.06 -29.42 -19.74
N LYS A 180 3.01 -29.76 -18.98
CA LYS A 180 2.49 -29.05 -17.81
C LYS A 180 3.61 -28.78 -16.82
N ASN A 181 3.71 -27.54 -16.33
CA ASN A 181 4.71 -27.15 -15.33
C ASN A 181 4.06 -26.86 -13.95
N PRO A 182 3.59 -27.90 -13.23
CA PRO A 182 3.02 -27.72 -11.90
C PRO A 182 4.06 -27.27 -10.88
N HIS A 183 5.36 -27.53 -11.12
CA HIS A 183 6.44 -27.15 -10.21
C HIS A 183 6.61 -25.63 -10.15
N TYR A 184 6.67 -24.94 -11.30
CA TYR A 184 6.74 -23.48 -11.33
C TYR A 184 5.48 -22.85 -10.70
N ALA A 185 4.29 -23.34 -11.05
CA ALA A 185 3.03 -22.89 -10.47
C ALA A 185 2.95 -23.09 -8.94
N ARG A 186 3.63 -24.13 -8.41
CA ARG A 186 3.76 -24.42 -6.97
C ARG A 186 4.42 -23.29 -6.19
N LEU A 187 5.45 -22.67 -6.76
CA LEU A 187 6.29 -21.65 -6.11
C LEU A 187 5.56 -20.29 -5.93
N ILE A 188 4.45 -20.09 -6.65
CA ILE A 188 3.70 -18.83 -6.66
C ILE A 188 2.83 -18.70 -5.41
N THR A 189 3.35 -18.01 -4.39
CA THR A 189 2.62 -17.70 -3.15
C THR A 189 1.50 -16.69 -3.40
N ILE A 190 1.82 -15.52 -3.98
CA ILE A 190 0.84 -14.44 -4.20
C ILE A 190 0.41 -14.45 -5.66
N ARG A 191 -0.64 -15.22 -5.96
CA ARG A 191 -1.15 -15.45 -7.33
C ARG A 191 -1.84 -14.19 -7.90
N GLN A 192 -1.37 -13.73 -9.04
CA GLN A 192 -2.03 -12.67 -9.81
C GLN A 192 -3.19 -13.23 -10.65
N VAL A 193 -4.36 -12.63 -10.53
CA VAL A 193 -5.49 -12.83 -11.44
C VAL A 193 -5.44 -11.76 -12.54
N LYS A 194 -5.52 -12.20 -13.81
CA LYS A 194 -5.75 -11.30 -14.96
C LYS A 194 -7.26 -10.97 -15.06
N PRO A 195 -7.65 -9.78 -15.53
CA PRO A 195 -9.03 -9.56 -15.95
C PRO A 195 -9.37 -10.49 -17.12
N VAL A 196 -10.55 -11.13 -17.06
CA VAL A 196 -11.15 -11.78 -18.23
C VAL A 196 -11.72 -10.69 -19.16
N LYS A 197 -11.68 -10.92 -20.47
CA LYS A 197 -12.16 -9.95 -21.46
C LYS A 197 -13.66 -9.70 -21.25
N GLY A 198 -14.06 -8.44 -21.07
CA GLY A 198 -15.44 -8.03 -20.80
C GLY A 198 -15.86 -7.96 -19.33
N THR A 199 -15.04 -8.43 -18.38
CA THR A 199 -15.34 -8.32 -16.94
C THR A 199 -15.24 -6.87 -16.47
N SER A 200 -16.27 -6.38 -15.76
CA SER A 200 -16.29 -4.98 -15.28
C SER A 200 -15.23 -4.71 -14.21
N THR A 201 -14.92 -3.44 -13.98
CA THR A 201 -14.05 -3.01 -12.87
C THR A 201 -14.58 -3.48 -11.52
N LYS A 202 -15.89 -3.34 -11.28
CA LYS A 202 -16.56 -3.71 -10.04
C LYS A 202 -16.55 -5.23 -9.80
N ASP A 203 -16.70 -6.03 -10.85
CA ASP A 203 -16.55 -7.50 -10.76
C ASP A 203 -15.13 -7.92 -10.35
N ARG A 204 -14.10 -7.23 -10.85
CA ARG A 204 -12.70 -7.51 -10.48
C ARG A 204 -12.39 -7.19 -9.01
N LEU A 205 -13.17 -6.30 -8.39
CA LEU A 205 -13.08 -5.95 -6.96
C LEU A 205 -13.94 -6.87 -6.06
N LYS A 206 -14.72 -7.81 -6.62
CA LYS A 206 -15.47 -8.76 -5.81
C LYS A 206 -14.52 -9.58 -4.91
N VAL A 207 -14.80 -9.52 -3.61
CA VAL A 207 -14.16 -10.36 -2.59
C VAL A 207 -14.77 -11.75 -2.69
N GLU A 208 -13.92 -12.74 -2.87
CA GLU A 208 -14.26 -14.17 -2.84
C GLU A 208 -13.72 -14.80 -1.56
N GLU A 209 -14.05 -16.07 -1.34
CA GLU A 209 -13.49 -16.89 -0.25
C GLU A 209 -11.95 -16.98 -0.32
N THR A 210 -11.42 -17.13 -1.53
CA THR A 210 -9.99 -17.29 -1.83
C THR A 210 -9.34 -15.94 -2.13
N VAL A 211 -8.21 -15.64 -1.49
CA VAL A 211 -7.51 -14.37 -1.69
C VAL A 211 -6.71 -14.35 -3.00
N LYS A 212 -6.78 -13.20 -3.68
CA LYS A 212 -6.15 -12.94 -4.99
C LYS A 212 -5.33 -11.66 -4.98
N ARG A 213 -4.39 -11.55 -5.93
CA ARG A 213 -3.73 -10.29 -6.28
C ARG A 213 -4.26 -9.76 -7.60
N ILE A 214 -4.58 -8.47 -7.67
CA ILE A 214 -4.78 -7.77 -8.95
C ILE A 214 -3.71 -6.70 -9.16
N SER A 215 -3.59 -6.22 -10.39
CA SER A 215 -2.75 -5.07 -10.73
C SER A 215 -3.56 -4.01 -11.47
N LEU A 216 -3.30 -2.73 -11.17
CA LEU A 216 -3.78 -1.55 -11.90
C LEU A 216 -2.62 -0.61 -12.18
N ALA A 217 -2.57 -0.01 -13.37
CA ALA A 217 -1.73 1.16 -13.60
C ALA A 217 -2.33 2.38 -12.86
N GLU A 218 -1.49 3.35 -12.48
CA GLU A 218 -1.91 4.59 -11.80
C GLU A 218 -3.10 5.28 -12.48
N SER A 219 -3.15 5.26 -13.82
CA SER A 219 -4.15 5.98 -14.61
C SER A 219 -5.54 5.39 -14.42
N LYS A 220 -5.65 4.06 -14.42
CA LYS A 220 -6.93 3.38 -14.14
C LYS A 220 -7.26 3.39 -12.66
N LEU A 221 -6.27 3.40 -11.74
CA LEU A 221 -6.53 3.50 -10.31
C LEU A 221 -7.41 4.72 -9.98
N LYS A 222 -7.09 5.88 -10.56
CA LYS A 222 -7.87 7.11 -10.36
C LYS A 222 -9.36 6.87 -10.62
N ASP A 223 -9.71 6.42 -11.82
CA ASP A 223 -11.08 6.10 -12.20
C ASP A 223 -11.75 5.16 -11.20
N VAL A 224 -11.06 4.07 -10.80
CA VAL A 224 -11.64 3.07 -9.89
C VAL A 224 -11.88 3.66 -8.48
N CYS A 225 -11.00 4.53 -8.00
CA CYS A 225 -11.12 5.19 -6.71
C CYS A 225 -12.19 6.30 -6.70
N GLU A 226 -12.48 6.91 -7.86
CA GLU A 226 -13.56 7.90 -8.01
C GLU A 226 -14.94 7.22 -8.24
N GLU A 227 -14.97 6.11 -8.96
CA GLU A 227 -16.19 5.35 -9.32
C GLU A 227 -16.64 4.36 -8.20
N PHE A 228 -15.68 3.69 -7.54
CA PHE A 228 -15.92 2.59 -6.59
C PHE A 228 -15.03 2.64 -5.32
N PRO A 229 -14.94 3.79 -4.59
CA PRO A 229 -14.02 3.96 -3.47
C PRO A 229 -14.17 2.90 -2.35
N GLU A 230 -15.42 2.57 -2.01
CA GLU A 230 -15.75 1.62 -0.94
C GLU A 230 -15.44 0.18 -1.36
N GLU A 231 -15.68 -0.20 -2.62
CA GLU A 231 -15.30 -1.51 -3.13
C GLU A 231 -13.78 -1.71 -3.23
N VAL A 232 -12.99 -0.66 -3.50
CA VAL A 232 -11.51 -0.78 -3.44
C VAL A 232 -11.05 -1.01 -2.00
N VAL A 233 -11.58 -0.26 -1.03
CA VAL A 233 -11.26 -0.48 0.39
C VAL A 233 -11.66 -1.90 0.82
N LYS A 234 -12.89 -2.32 0.53
CA LYS A 234 -13.40 -3.67 0.85
C LYS A 234 -12.60 -4.78 0.16
N PHE A 235 -12.15 -4.56 -1.08
CA PHE A 235 -11.25 -5.47 -1.77
C PHE A 235 -9.92 -5.61 -1.00
N THR A 236 -9.27 -4.50 -0.63
CA THR A 236 -7.94 -4.53 0.00
C THR A 236 -7.93 -4.96 1.47
N GLN A 237 -9.09 -5.10 2.13
CA GLN A 237 -9.17 -5.73 3.46
C GLN A 237 -8.63 -7.17 3.42
N ARG A 238 -9.04 -7.99 2.43
CA ARG A 238 -8.59 -9.38 2.27
C ARG A 238 -7.61 -9.63 1.12
N ASN A 239 -7.66 -8.82 0.05
CA ASN A 239 -6.92 -9.07 -1.18
C ASN A 239 -5.77 -8.07 -1.38
N ILE A 240 -4.79 -8.42 -2.22
CA ILE A 240 -3.65 -7.52 -2.49
C ILE A 240 -3.86 -6.73 -3.79
N LEU A 241 -3.85 -5.41 -3.69
CA LEU A 241 -3.84 -4.51 -4.83
C LEU A 241 -2.41 -4.02 -5.10
N ARG A 242 -1.88 -4.34 -6.30
CA ARG A 242 -0.67 -3.73 -6.85
C ARG A 242 -1.01 -2.53 -7.73
N VAL A 243 -0.46 -1.38 -7.39
CA VAL A 243 -0.45 -0.18 -8.24
C VAL A 243 0.95 -0.02 -8.82
N TYR A 244 1.06 0.39 -10.07
CA TYR A 244 2.35 0.60 -10.73
C TYR A 244 2.31 1.80 -11.70
N PRO A 245 3.47 2.40 -12.04
CA PRO A 245 3.54 3.54 -12.95
C PRO A 245 2.91 3.22 -14.33
N ALA A 246 2.27 4.22 -14.95
CA ALA A 246 1.77 4.09 -16.31
C ALA A 246 2.92 3.93 -17.31
N GLY A 247 2.71 3.13 -18.36
CA GLY A 247 3.71 2.91 -19.41
C GLY A 247 4.08 4.16 -20.23
N SER A 248 3.34 5.26 -20.08
CA SER A 248 3.71 6.59 -20.61
C SER A 248 4.86 7.26 -19.86
N ARG A 249 5.20 6.81 -18.64
CA ARG A 249 6.32 7.32 -17.84
C ARG A 249 7.65 6.71 -18.27
N VAL A 250 7.99 6.90 -19.54
CA VAL A 250 9.25 6.45 -20.14
C VAL A 250 10.49 7.10 -19.51
N ASP A 251 10.29 8.25 -18.86
CA ASP A 251 11.26 9.01 -18.06
C ASP A 251 11.53 8.40 -16.67
N SER A 252 10.88 7.29 -16.31
CA SER A 252 10.88 6.72 -14.95
C SER A 252 10.34 7.65 -13.86
N SER A 253 9.53 8.66 -14.20
CA SER A 253 8.83 9.49 -13.20
C SER A 253 7.92 8.66 -12.29
N ASN A 254 7.53 9.24 -11.15
CA ASN A 254 6.64 8.62 -10.17
C ASN A 254 5.26 9.28 -10.15
N TYR A 255 4.26 8.51 -9.71
CA TYR A 255 2.90 8.96 -9.46
C TYR A 255 2.65 9.09 -7.96
N ASN A 256 1.73 9.99 -7.58
CA ASN A 256 1.35 10.24 -6.20
C ASN A 256 0.82 8.94 -5.53
N PRO A 257 1.57 8.34 -4.60
CA PRO A 257 1.20 7.05 -4.00
C PRO A 257 0.09 7.16 -2.95
N ILE A 258 -0.22 8.37 -2.48
CA ILE A 258 -1.17 8.63 -1.38
C ILE A 258 -2.58 8.11 -1.72
N MET A 259 -3.06 8.33 -2.95
CA MET A 259 -4.38 7.84 -3.39
C MET A 259 -4.52 6.32 -3.25
N ALA A 260 -3.46 5.57 -3.53
CA ALA A 260 -3.45 4.11 -3.41
C ALA A 260 -3.51 3.66 -1.96
N TRP A 261 -2.70 4.27 -1.07
CA TRP A 261 -2.73 3.95 0.36
C TRP A 261 -4.03 4.37 1.06
N ASN A 262 -4.66 5.48 0.63
CA ASN A 262 -5.94 5.92 1.14
C ASN A 262 -7.05 4.87 0.94
N HIS A 263 -6.98 4.10 -0.16
CA HIS A 263 -7.87 2.98 -0.45
C HIS A 263 -7.31 1.62 0.00
N GLY A 264 -6.30 1.62 0.86
CA GLY A 264 -5.74 0.42 1.49
C GLY A 264 -4.84 -0.46 0.62
N ALA A 265 -4.39 0.01 -0.56
CA ALA A 265 -3.51 -0.75 -1.44
C ALA A 265 -2.12 -0.98 -0.83
N GLN A 266 -1.62 -2.21 -0.93
CA GLN A 266 -0.42 -2.66 -0.22
C GLN A 266 0.84 -2.67 -1.10
N MET A 267 0.71 -2.94 -2.41
CA MET A 267 1.81 -3.04 -3.36
C MET A 267 1.86 -1.79 -4.26
N VAL A 268 2.12 -0.63 -3.65
CA VAL A 268 2.21 0.66 -4.36
C VAL A 268 3.64 0.82 -4.89
N ALA A 269 3.88 0.35 -6.10
CA ALA A 269 5.21 0.36 -6.71
C ALA A 269 5.63 1.77 -7.15
N GLN A 270 6.91 2.08 -7.01
CA GLN A 270 7.56 3.33 -7.40
C GLN A 270 8.88 3.01 -8.11
N ASN A 271 9.31 3.92 -8.98
CA ASN A 271 10.62 3.91 -9.61
C ASN A 271 11.67 4.41 -8.60
N MET A 272 12.35 3.48 -7.93
CA MET A 272 13.33 3.76 -6.86
C MET A 272 14.62 4.43 -7.36
N GLN A 273 14.86 4.42 -8.68
CA GLN A 273 15.97 5.10 -9.35
C GLN A 273 15.70 6.60 -9.61
N GLY A 274 14.44 7.05 -9.49
CA GLY A 274 14.05 8.44 -9.68
C GLY A 274 14.26 9.28 -8.42
N LEU A 275 14.13 10.60 -8.56
CA LEU A 275 14.06 11.56 -7.45
C LEU A 275 12.70 12.27 -7.44
N GLY A 276 12.35 12.95 -6.35
CA GLY A 276 11.16 13.81 -6.27
C GLY A 276 10.18 13.49 -5.15
N LYS A 277 9.17 14.37 -5.00
CA LYS A 277 8.22 14.41 -3.87
C LYS A 277 7.41 13.11 -3.69
N GLU A 278 7.05 12.42 -4.77
CA GLU A 278 6.30 11.16 -4.74
C GLU A 278 7.10 10.03 -4.07
N LEU A 279 8.36 9.82 -4.50
CA LEU A 279 9.25 8.85 -3.88
C LEU A 279 9.57 9.24 -2.43
N TRP A 280 9.67 10.54 -2.16
CA TRP A 280 9.85 11.06 -0.81
C TRP A 280 8.65 10.85 0.12
N GLN A 281 7.42 10.80 -0.41
CA GLN A 281 6.25 10.34 0.36
C GLN A 281 6.34 8.83 0.65
N ALA A 282 6.89 8.01 -0.27
CA ALA A 282 7.15 6.60 0.00
C ALA A 282 8.23 6.38 1.05
N HIS A 283 9.39 7.06 0.95
CA HIS A 283 10.43 7.05 1.98
C HIS A 283 9.88 7.54 3.33
N GLY A 284 9.09 8.63 3.33
CA GLY A 284 8.45 9.17 4.51
C GLY A 284 7.49 8.19 5.18
N LYS A 285 6.62 7.54 4.42
CA LYS A 285 5.73 6.49 4.93
C LYS A 285 6.52 5.32 5.50
N PHE A 286 7.46 4.76 4.73
CA PHE A 286 8.16 3.52 5.11
C PHE A 286 9.24 3.68 6.19
N ARG A 287 9.50 4.90 6.68
CA ARG A 287 10.16 5.11 8.00
C ARG A 287 9.32 4.59 9.16
N GLY A 288 7.99 4.57 9.00
CA GLY A 288 7.06 4.03 10.00
C GLY A 288 7.31 2.56 10.32
N ASN A 289 6.87 2.12 11.50
CA ASN A 289 7.19 0.81 12.08
C ASN A 289 8.69 0.47 12.01
N GLY A 290 9.54 1.40 12.46
CA GLY A 290 10.98 1.19 12.59
C GLY A 290 11.75 1.00 11.28
N GLY A 291 11.25 1.52 10.15
CA GLY A 291 11.91 1.41 8.85
C GLY A 291 11.81 0.02 8.18
N CYS A 292 11.11 -0.94 8.80
CA CYS A 292 11.18 -2.35 8.41
C CYS A 292 10.46 -2.70 7.09
N GLY A 293 9.85 -1.72 6.44
CA GLY A 293 9.13 -1.86 5.16
C GLY A 293 7.73 -2.48 5.25
N TYR A 294 7.26 -2.86 6.44
CA TYR A 294 5.90 -3.35 6.66
C TYR A 294 5.22 -2.50 7.73
N ILE A 295 4.08 -1.90 7.38
CA ILE A 295 3.29 -1.03 8.25
C ILE A 295 1.87 -1.58 8.26
N LEU A 296 1.30 -1.74 9.45
CA LEU A 296 -0.06 -2.20 9.63
C LEU A 296 -1.03 -1.13 9.08
N LYS A 297 -2.08 -1.54 8.36
CA LYS A 297 -3.11 -0.60 7.93
C LYS A 297 -3.92 -0.13 9.15
N PRO A 298 -4.43 1.11 9.17
CA PRO A 298 -5.40 1.56 10.16
C PRO A 298 -6.60 0.60 10.22
N LYS A 299 -7.23 0.48 11.40
CA LYS A 299 -8.29 -0.51 11.64
C LYS A 299 -9.44 -0.42 10.61
N PHE A 300 -9.86 0.80 10.26
CA PHE A 300 -10.90 1.08 9.26
C PHE A 300 -10.52 0.72 7.80
N LEU A 301 -9.27 0.29 7.54
CA LEU A 301 -8.82 -0.29 6.26
C LEU A 301 -8.52 -1.80 6.36
N LEU A 302 -8.77 -2.43 7.52
CA LEU A 302 -8.66 -3.87 7.75
C LEU A 302 -10.04 -4.53 7.90
N GLU A 303 -10.96 -3.87 8.59
CA GLU A 303 -12.34 -4.31 8.81
C GLU A 303 -13.33 -3.16 8.52
N ASN A 304 -14.63 -3.49 8.47
CA ASN A 304 -15.71 -2.51 8.42
C ASN A 304 -15.94 -1.88 9.80
N SER A 305 -16.73 -0.81 9.88
CA SER A 305 -17.23 -0.33 11.17
C SER A 305 -18.12 -1.38 11.87
N PRO A 306 -18.38 -1.24 13.19
CA PRO A 306 -19.39 -2.05 13.87
C PRO A 306 -20.82 -1.93 13.29
N THR A 307 -21.11 -0.83 12.58
CA THR A 307 -22.36 -0.62 11.81
C THR A 307 -22.35 -1.31 10.44
N GLY A 308 -21.27 -1.99 10.06
CA GLY A 308 -21.10 -2.66 8.77
C GLY A 308 -20.69 -1.74 7.61
N GLU A 309 -20.48 -0.44 7.86
CA GLU A 309 -20.08 0.55 6.86
C GLU A 309 -18.61 0.37 6.46
N VAL A 310 -18.30 0.66 5.19
CA VAL A 310 -16.93 0.65 4.68
C VAL A 310 -16.37 2.07 4.72
N PHE A 311 -15.10 2.23 5.14
CA PHE A 311 -14.42 3.51 5.09
C PHE A 311 -14.37 4.05 3.65
N ASN A 312 -14.86 5.27 3.45
CA ASN A 312 -14.80 5.97 2.16
C ASN A 312 -13.76 7.12 2.23
N PRO A 313 -12.64 7.04 1.47
CA PRO A 313 -11.58 8.05 1.56
C PRO A 313 -11.90 9.43 0.98
N LEU A 314 -13.15 9.67 0.56
CA LEU A 314 -13.64 10.93 -0.04
C LEU A 314 -14.75 11.61 0.80
N LYS A 315 -15.31 10.93 1.82
CA LYS A 315 -16.48 11.41 2.60
C LYS A 315 -16.09 11.76 4.05
N PHE A 316 -15.95 13.06 4.37
CA PHE A 316 -15.61 13.50 5.73
C PHE A 316 -16.49 14.67 6.20
N LYS A 317 -16.84 14.68 7.50
CA LYS A 317 -17.62 15.76 8.13
C LYS A 317 -16.71 16.66 8.99
N GLN A 318 -16.35 16.24 10.20
CA GLN A 318 -15.55 17.05 11.14
C GLN A 318 -14.09 16.57 11.29
N PRO A 319 -13.14 17.43 11.70
CA PRO A 319 -11.79 17.02 12.04
C PRO A 319 -11.76 16.21 13.34
N GLU A 320 -10.92 15.19 13.37
CA GLU A 320 -10.65 14.34 14.53
C GLU A 320 -9.60 14.98 15.44
N ILE A 321 -8.52 15.53 14.84
CA ILE A 321 -7.46 16.23 15.56
C ILE A 321 -7.11 17.60 14.99
N LYS A 322 -6.70 18.49 15.88
CA LYS A 322 -5.90 19.68 15.59
C LYS A 322 -4.43 19.28 15.78
N PHE A 323 -3.64 19.29 14.71
CA PHE A 323 -2.21 19.02 14.76
C PHE A 323 -1.42 20.33 14.64
N LYS A 324 -0.91 20.80 15.77
CA LYS A 324 -0.11 22.01 15.87
C LYS A 324 1.37 21.69 15.61
N VAL A 325 1.97 22.46 14.71
CA VAL A 325 3.39 22.39 14.35
C VAL A 325 4.00 23.78 14.60
N LYS A 326 5.01 23.87 15.46
CA LYS A 326 5.84 25.07 15.63
C LYS A 326 7.23 24.82 15.04
N ALA A 327 7.59 25.58 14.02
CA ALA A 327 8.92 25.58 13.41
C ALA A 327 9.80 26.57 14.17
N MET A 328 10.87 26.10 14.83
CA MET A 328 11.65 26.98 15.71
C MET A 328 12.94 27.46 15.07
N MET A 329 13.84 26.54 14.69
CA MET A 329 15.13 26.87 14.08
C MET A 329 15.78 25.69 13.35
N THR A 330 16.79 25.95 12.52
CA THR A 330 17.74 24.92 12.06
C THR A 330 19.15 25.17 12.57
N LEU A 331 19.97 24.13 12.62
CA LEU A 331 21.38 24.16 13.02
C LEU A 331 22.22 23.24 12.13
N GLY A 332 23.49 23.60 11.91
CA GLY A 332 24.51 22.72 11.31
C GLY A 332 24.85 23.00 9.84
N TRP A 333 24.11 23.89 9.16
CA TRP A 333 24.38 24.26 7.76
C TRP A 333 25.81 24.79 7.58
N ASP A 334 26.26 25.59 8.56
CA ASP A 334 27.59 26.18 8.69
C ASP A 334 28.76 25.17 8.73
N LYS A 335 28.45 23.90 8.99
CA LYS A 335 29.41 22.79 9.14
C LYS A 335 29.26 21.71 8.07
N ALA A 336 28.05 21.54 7.54
CA ALA A 336 27.78 20.60 6.45
C ALA A 336 28.20 21.16 5.08
N PHE A 337 28.21 22.49 4.92
CA PHE A 337 28.46 23.15 3.64
C PHE A 337 29.55 24.22 3.75
N GLY A 338 30.23 24.49 2.64
CA GLY A 338 31.19 25.59 2.57
C GLY A 338 30.49 26.94 2.47
N LYS A 339 31.14 28.02 2.92
CA LYS A 339 30.62 29.41 2.92
C LYS A 339 30.22 30.00 1.55
N ARG A 340 30.35 29.24 0.46
CA ARG A 340 29.98 29.61 -0.91
C ARG A 340 29.16 28.51 -1.60
N HIS A 341 28.33 27.80 -0.84
CA HIS A 341 27.54 26.68 -1.35
C HIS A 341 26.17 27.11 -1.86
N PHE A 342 25.60 28.12 -1.21
CA PHE A 342 24.32 28.73 -1.51
C PHE A 342 24.59 29.93 -2.43
N ASP A 343 24.75 31.13 -1.88
CA ASP A 343 25.34 32.26 -2.61
C ASP A 343 26.90 32.21 -2.62
N LEU A 344 27.53 33.02 -3.48
CA LEU A 344 28.99 33.21 -3.60
C LEU A 344 29.57 34.22 -2.58
N PHE A 345 28.72 35.09 -2.06
CA PHE A 345 29.04 36.32 -1.32
C PHE A 345 28.25 36.45 0.00
N SER A 346 26.99 36.02 0.04
CA SER A 346 26.14 36.00 1.26
C SER A 346 26.00 34.61 1.90
N PRO A 347 25.57 34.54 3.18
CA PRO A 347 24.78 33.44 3.73
C PRO A 347 23.46 33.19 2.98
N PRO A 348 22.75 32.08 3.27
CA PRO A 348 21.42 31.80 2.70
C PRO A 348 20.25 32.50 3.43
N ASP A 349 19.15 32.64 2.71
CA ASP A 349 17.88 33.28 3.09
C ASP A 349 16.80 32.22 3.34
N PHE A 350 16.90 31.53 4.48
CA PHE A 350 16.16 30.29 4.69
C PHE A 350 14.69 30.47 5.09
N PHE A 351 13.81 29.70 4.44
CA PHE A 351 12.44 29.44 4.91
C PHE A 351 12.10 27.95 4.92
N THR A 352 11.10 27.59 5.73
CA THR A 352 10.59 26.21 5.84
C THR A 352 9.17 26.09 5.31
N ARG A 353 8.95 25.11 4.42
CA ARG A 353 7.62 24.68 3.96
C ARG A 353 7.18 23.45 4.73
N VAL A 354 5.93 23.47 5.17
CA VAL A 354 5.30 22.38 5.93
C VAL A 354 4.07 21.93 5.17
N LEU A 355 4.11 20.71 4.63
CA LEU A 355 3.07 20.16 3.76
C LEU A 355 2.47 18.91 4.40
N VAL A 356 1.15 18.87 4.51
CA VAL A 356 0.39 17.65 4.88
C VAL A 356 -0.13 16.99 3.61
N SER A 357 0.09 15.68 3.49
CA SER A 357 -0.45 14.82 2.42
C SER A 357 -1.23 13.67 3.04
N GLY A 358 -2.42 13.32 2.54
CA GLY A 358 -3.24 12.26 3.13
C GLY A 358 -4.54 12.04 2.36
N VAL A 359 -5.65 11.84 3.07
CA VAL A 359 -6.99 11.95 2.46
C VAL A 359 -7.21 13.36 1.89
N PRO A 360 -8.03 13.56 0.84
CA PRO A 360 -8.15 14.87 0.17
C PRO A 360 -8.51 16.03 1.09
N ALA A 361 -9.30 15.78 2.14
CA ALA A 361 -9.70 16.77 3.13
C ALA A 361 -8.59 17.20 4.11
N ASP A 362 -7.45 16.48 4.14
CA ASP A 362 -6.32 16.76 5.05
C ASP A 362 -5.17 17.49 4.35
N VAL A 363 -5.21 17.60 3.02
CA VAL A 363 -4.13 18.20 2.21
C VAL A 363 -4.04 19.70 2.48
N GLN A 364 -3.02 20.09 3.26
CA GLN A 364 -2.79 21.45 3.72
C GLN A 364 -1.32 21.84 3.52
N LYS A 365 -1.05 23.15 3.41
CA LYS A 365 0.30 23.70 3.25
C LYS A 365 0.45 24.97 4.09
N TRP A 366 1.63 25.14 4.67
CA TRP A 366 2.07 26.34 5.36
C TRP A 366 3.54 26.61 4.99
N LYS A 367 3.98 27.86 5.06
CA LYS A 367 5.40 28.23 5.06
C LYS A 367 5.66 29.28 6.14
N THR A 368 6.86 29.25 6.71
CA THR A 368 7.38 30.34 7.56
C THR A 368 7.62 31.62 6.74
N SER A 369 7.98 32.70 7.42
CA SER A 369 8.75 33.78 6.80
C SER A 369 10.08 33.26 6.24
N VAL A 370 10.70 34.08 5.40
CA VAL A 370 12.14 34.03 5.16
C VAL A 370 12.85 34.57 6.41
N VAL A 371 14.08 34.12 6.64
CA VAL A 371 15.00 34.73 7.62
C VAL A 371 16.33 34.86 6.91
N ASP A 372 16.69 36.10 6.65
CA ASP A 372 17.69 36.49 5.65
C ASP A 372 19.11 36.44 6.25
N ASP A 373 20.13 36.33 5.39
CA ASP A 373 21.56 36.43 5.73
C ASP A 373 22.01 35.47 6.87
N THR A 374 21.45 34.25 7.00
CA THR A 374 21.78 33.37 8.15
C THR A 374 21.86 31.85 7.93
N TRP A 375 22.97 31.29 8.42
CA TRP A 375 23.20 29.85 8.55
C TRP A 375 22.44 29.18 9.72
N VAL A 376 21.79 29.97 10.58
CA VAL A 376 21.08 29.53 11.80
C VAL A 376 19.73 30.28 11.96
N PRO A 377 18.77 30.11 11.04
CA PRO A 377 17.50 30.82 11.04
C PRO A 377 16.62 30.44 12.25
N HIS A 378 15.92 31.44 12.79
CA HIS A 378 15.07 31.34 13.99
C HIS A 378 13.64 31.86 13.72
N TRP A 379 12.80 31.07 13.06
CA TRP A 379 11.41 31.47 12.74
C TRP A 379 10.50 31.58 13.98
N ASN A 380 10.53 30.57 14.86
CA ASN A 380 9.62 30.42 16.02
C ASN A 380 8.10 30.47 15.73
N GLU A 381 7.69 30.42 14.47
CA GLU A 381 6.28 30.44 14.05
C GLU A 381 5.55 29.11 14.28
N GLU A 382 4.21 29.15 14.28
CA GLU A 382 3.36 27.98 14.47
C GLU A 382 2.09 28.00 13.61
N HIS A 383 1.65 26.80 13.22
CA HIS A 383 0.43 26.57 12.45
C HIS A 383 -0.35 25.37 13.01
N VAL A 384 -1.68 25.37 12.82
CA VAL A 384 -2.58 24.31 13.31
C VAL A 384 -3.33 23.68 12.14
N PHE A 385 -2.83 22.53 11.69
CA PHE A 385 -3.49 21.70 10.70
C PHE A 385 -4.72 21.03 11.30
N LYS A 386 -5.83 20.99 10.55
CA LYS A 386 -7.06 20.28 10.96
C LYS A 386 -7.14 18.98 10.17
N LEU A 387 -7.10 17.83 10.84
CA LEU A 387 -6.98 16.52 10.19
C LEU A 387 -8.24 15.68 10.45
N LYS A 388 -8.75 15.03 9.39
CA LYS A 388 -9.87 14.08 9.39
C LYS A 388 -9.40 12.64 9.59
N VAL A 389 -8.20 12.28 9.12
CA VAL A 389 -7.66 10.90 9.16
C VAL A 389 -6.13 10.91 9.35
N PRO A 390 -5.64 11.20 10.57
CA PRO A 390 -4.20 11.41 10.83
C PRO A 390 -3.34 10.14 10.66
N GLU A 391 -3.92 8.94 10.65
CA GLU A 391 -3.21 7.68 10.40
C GLU A 391 -2.75 7.56 8.94
N LEU A 392 -3.49 8.15 8.01
CA LEU A 392 -3.13 8.19 6.59
C LEU A 392 -2.25 9.39 6.22
N ALA A 393 -2.14 10.38 7.12
CA ALA A 393 -1.45 11.62 6.86
C ALA A 393 0.08 11.52 7.02
N LEU A 394 0.81 12.12 6.07
CA LEU A 394 2.25 12.33 6.10
C LEU A 394 2.54 13.84 6.22
N LEU A 395 3.49 14.18 7.09
CA LEU A 395 4.11 15.50 7.17
C LEU A 395 5.38 15.49 6.31
N ARG A 396 5.47 16.39 5.33
CA ARG A 396 6.70 16.67 4.58
C ARG A 396 7.19 18.07 4.93
N LEU A 397 8.45 18.16 5.28
CA LEU A 397 9.14 19.38 5.66
C LEU A 397 10.21 19.63 4.60
N GLU A 398 10.28 20.85 4.07
CA GLU A 398 11.34 21.29 3.14
C GLU A 398 11.94 22.58 3.68
N VAL A 399 13.27 22.64 3.80
CA VAL A 399 14.00 23.91 3.91
C VAL A 399 14.44 24.31 2.50
N ARG A 400 14.23 25.57 2.17
CA ARG A 400 14.59 26.17 0.89
C ARG A 400 15.34 27.47 1.15
N ASP A 401 16.33 27.74 0.32
CA ASP A 401 16.87 29.08 0.16
C ASP A 401 15.88 29.96 -0.63
N HIS A 402 15.78 31.25 -0.33
CA HIS A 402 14.98 32.21 -1.11
C HIS A 402 15.87 32.99 -2.08
N ASP A 403 15.26 33.48 -3.15
CA ASP A 403 15.93 34.25 -4.21
C ASP A 403 14.88 35.20 -4.80
N GLU A 404 15.19 36.51 -4.88
CA GLU A 404 14.29 37.52 -5.45
C GLU A 404 14.31 37.52 -7.00
N GLU A 405 15.41 37.09 -7.63
CA GLU A 405 15.61 37.12 -9.09
C GLU A 405 15.31 35.77 -9.77
N SER A 406 15.41 34.64 -9.05
CA SER A 406 15.23 33.30 -9.61
C SER A 406 14.06 32.49 -9.01
N GLN A 407 14.22 31.19 -8.73
CA GLN A 407 13.26 30.37 -8.01
C GLN A 407 13.93 29.81 -6.76
N ASP A 408 13.27 29.91 -5.59
CA ASP A 408 13.76 29.33 -4.33
C ASP A 408 14.45 27.98 -4.58
N GLU A 409 15.68 27.72 -4.10
CA GLU A 409 16.32 26.41 -4.32
C GLU A 409 15.68 25.34 -3.37
N PHE A 410 16.38 24.26 -3.08
CA PHE A 410 15.94 23.18 -2.21
C PHE A 410 17.20 22.65 -1.52
N GLU A 411 17.25 22.76 -0.19
CA GLU A 411 18.48 22.49 0.55
C GLU A 411 18.35 21.18 1.33
N GLY A 412 17.17 20.93 1.90
CA GLY A 412 16.92 19.69 2.63
C GLY A 412 15.45 19.42 2.89
N GLN A 413 15.11 18.14 3.05
CA GLN A 413 13.78 17.71 3.42
C GLN A 413 13.77 16.60 4.46
N THR A 414 12.58 16.35 4.98
CA THR A 414 12.26 15.11 5.65
C THR A 414 10.78 14.79 5.42
N CYS A 415 10.39 13.52 5.56
CA CYS A 415 8.99 13.13 5.54
C CYS A 415 8.73 12.09 6.62
N LEU A 416 7.57 12.19 7.29
CA LEU A 416 7.23 11.48 8.52
C LEU A 416 5.72 11.13 8.54
N PRO A 417 5.30 9.95 9.02
CA PRO A 417 3.88 9.63 9.21
C PRO A 417 3.34 10.34 10.47
N ILE A 418 2.27 11.12 10.34
CA ILE A 418 1.80 12.02 11.41
C ILE A 418 1.42 11.24 12.68
N HIS A 419 0.79 10.08 12.54
CA HIS A 419 0.43 9.24 13.69
C HIS A 419 1.63 8.83 14.55
N GLU A 420 2.81 8.56 13.99
CA GLU A 420 4.02 8.19 14.77
C GLU A 420 4.80 9.40 15.33
N ILE A 421 4.53 10.63 14.89
CA ILE A 421 5.19 11.84 15.44
C ILE A 421 4.84 11.99 16.92
N ARG A 422 5.86 11.99 17.80
CA ARG A 422 5.70 12.19 19.25
C ARG A 422 5.61 13.67 19.59
N ASP A 423 4.59 14.06 20.35
CA ASP A 423 4.37 15.43 20.83
C ASP A 423 5.53 15.99 21.67
N GLY A 424 5.56 17.31 21.84
CA GLY A 424 6.64 18.05 22.50
C GLY A 424 7.78 18.43 21.54
N TYR A 425 8.93 18.81 22.10
CA TYR A 425 10.11 19.22 21.35
C TYR A 425 10.82 18.04 20.66
N ARG A 426 11.13 18.20 19.37
CA ARG A 426 11.77 17.19 18.51
C ARG A 426 12.80 17.82 17.58
N CYS A 427 14.03 17.32 17.63
CA CYS A 427 15.02 17.56 16.58
C CYS A 427 14.78 16.55 15.45
N VAL A 428 14.68 17.04 14.22
CA VAL A 428 14.36 16.26 13.03
C VAL A 428 15.51 16.34 12.05
N GLN A 429 15.99 15.18 11.58
CA GLN A 429 17.08 15.06 10.63
C GLN A 429 16.63 15.46 9.21
N LEU A 430 17.47 16.26 8.52
CA LEU A 430 17.26 16.64 7.12
C LEU A 430 18.13 15.81 6.17
N TYR A 431 17.65 15.72 4.93
CA TYR A 431 18.16 14.87 3.86
C TYR A 431 18.14 15.62 2.53
N ASP A 432 19.08 15.30 1.64
CA ASP A 432 19.29 16.01 0.37
C ASP A 432 18.21 15.67 -0.70
N LYS A 433 18.45 16.11 -1.95
CA LYS A 433 17.62 15.78 -3.12
C LYS A 433 17.57 14.26 -3.38
N LYS A 434 18.63 13.50 -3.02
CA LYS A 434 18.85 12.07 -3.33
C LYS A 434 18.36 11.09 -2.26
N GLY A 435 18.18 11.51 -1.01
CA GLY A 435 17.90 10.61 0.12
C GLY A 435 19.06 10.41 1.08
N MET A 436 20.20 11.06 0.86
CA MET A 436 21.34 11.02 1.76
C MET A 436 21.09 11.94 2.96
N GLU A 437 21.53 11.51 4.15
CA GLU A 437 21.51 12.35 5.34
C GLU A 437 22.46 13.53 5.16
N ILE A 438 22.01 14.76 5.47
CA ILE A 438 22.87 15.94 5.50
C ILE A 438 23.55 15.98 6.89
N PRO A 439 24.85 15.66 7.00
CA PRO A 439 25.43 15.31 8.31
C PRO A 439 25.40 16.48 9.28
N GLY A 440 24.79 16.28 10.45
CA GLY A 440 24.68 17.29 11.50
C GLY A 440 23.57 18.33 11.30
N VAL A 441 23.00 18.48 10.09
CA VAL A 441 21.93 19.44 9.82
C VAL A 441 20.59 18.95 10.40
N LYS A 442 20.08 19.67 11.40
CA LYS A 442 18.86 19.29 12.13
C LYS A 442 17.94 20.49 12.31
N MET A 443 16.63 20.23 12.17
CA MET A 443 15.59 21.22 12.42
C MET A 443 14.89 20.93 13.75
N LEU A 444 14.70 21.97 14.57
CA LEU A 444 14.00 21.87 15.85
C LEU A 444 12.54 22.32 15.69
N PHE A 445 11.63 21.40 16.02
CA PHE A 445 10.19 21.62 16.06
C PHE A 445 9.62 21.42 17.47
N HIS A 446 8.43 21.97 17.70
CA HIS A 446 7.51 21.50 18.74
C HIS A 446 6.21 21.02 18.09
N PHE A 447 5.82 19.78 18.37
CA PHE A 447 4.59 19.15 17.85
C PHE A 447 3.54 19.00 18.96
N GLN A 448 2.26 19.17 18.64
CA GLN A 448 1.17 18.91 19.57
C GLN A 448 -0.10 18.45 18.85
N LYS A 449 -0.55 17.23 19.14
CA LYS A 449 -1.84 16.66 18.77
C LYS A 449 -2.86 16.98 19.84
N ILE A 450 -4.02 17.51 19.43
CA ILE A 450 -5.16 17.77 20.31
C ILE A 450 -6.39 17.16 19.64
N ARG A 451 -7.03 16.16 20.27
CA ARG A 451 -8.31 15.63 19.78
C ARG A 451 -9.40 16.69 19.92
N VAL A 452 -10.37 16.68 19.01
CA VAL A 452 -11.44 17.68 19.03
C VAL A 452 -12.42 17.46 20.20
N GLU A 453 -12.60 16.21 20.63
CA GLU A 453 -13.35 15.83 21.84
C GLU A 453 -12.69 16.37 23.12
N ASP A 454 -11.37 16.22 23.26
CA ASP A 454 -10.57 16.77 24.37
C ASP A 454 -10.50 18.31 24.37
N ALA A 455 -10.95 18.97 23.29
CA ALA A 455 -10.93 20.42 23.13
C ALA A 455 -12.27 21.10 23.48
N ALA A 456 -13.26 20.37 23.98
CA ALA A 456 -14.49 20.95 24.54
C ALA A 456 -14.20 21.65 25.89
N PRO A 457 -14.74 22.85 26.15
CA PRO A 457 -14.58 23.54 27.43
C PRO A 457 -15.12 22.71 28.61
N LEU A 458 -14.52 22.89 29.80
CA LEU A 458 -14.96 22.22 31.03
C LEU A 458 -16.39 22.59 31.47
N SER A 459 -17.00 23.63 30.89
CA SER A 459 -18.36 24.08 31.17
C SER A 459 -19.47 23.16 30.64
N GLU A 460 -19.17 22.18 29.77
CA GLU A 460 -20.15 21.25 29.18
C GLU A 460 -20.04 19.82 29.77
N ARG A 461 -19.36 19.65 30.91
CA ARG A 461 -19.26 18.38 31.65
C ARG A 461 -19.93 18.43 33.03
N ASN A 462 -21.19 18.85 33.01
CA ASN A 462 -22.29 18.57 33.95
C ASN A 462 -23.58 18.78 33.11
N GLU A 463 -24.68 18.06 33.27
CA GLU A 463 -25.15 17.22 34.38
C GLU A 463 -25.70 15.88 33.85
N ASP A 464 -25.30 14.73 34.41
CA ASP A 464 -26.20 13.57 34.57
C ASP A 464 -25.58 12.54 35.55
N VAL A 465 -25.73 12.80 36.86
CA VAL A 465 -25.42 11.83 37.92
C VAL A 465 -26.65 11.71 38.81
N THR A 466 -27.56 10.83 38.40
CA THR A 466 -28.76 10.51 39.19
C THR A 466 -28.36 9.80 40.49
N THR A 467 -28.74 10.40 41.62
CA THR A 467 -28.36 9.94 42.96
C THR A 467 -28.92 8.55 43.24
N THR A 468 -28.07 7.60 43.60
CA THR A 468 -28.50 6.33 44.21
C THR A 468 -27.60 6.00 45.39
N GLU A 469 -27.91 6.57 46.56
CA GLU A 469 -27.19 6.23 47.78
C GLU A 469 -27.42 4.76 48.17
N LYS A 470 -26.33 4.01 48.37
CA LYS A 470 -26.32 2.86 49.26
C LYS A 470 -25.12 2.97 50.19
N GLN A 471 -25.43 3.05 51.48
CA GLN A 471 -24.44 3.10 52.55
C GLN A 471 -23.87 1.70 52.77
N GLU A 472 -22.54 1.58 52.80
CA GLU A 472 -21.86 0.45 53.44
C GLU A 472 -20.95 1.01 54.55
N ASN A 473 -21.06 0.43 55.74
CA ASN A 473 -20.38 0.92 56.94
C ASN A 473 -18.90 0.54 56.93
N ILE A 474 -18.01 1.52 57.04
CA ILE A 474 -16.60 1.29 57.36
C ILE A 474 -16.35 1.64 58.83
N VAL A 475 -15.94 0.64 59.60
CA VAL A 475 -15.64 0.75 61.04
C VAL A 475 -14.25 1.36 61.23
N GLN A 476 -14.13 2.31 62.16
CA GLN A 476 -12.84 2.90 62.54
C GLN A 476 -12.03 1.98 63.46
N PRO A 477 -10.72 1.77 63.21
CA PRO A 477 -9.79 1.33 64.25
C PRO A 477 -9.29 2.55 65.06
N THR A 478 -9.26 2.42 66.38
CA THR A 478 -8.91 3.50 67.32
C THR A 478 -7.40 3.74 67.39
N VAL A 479 -6.99 5.00 67.59
CA VAL A 479 -5.59 5.38 67.87
C VAL A 479 -5.18 4.93 69.28
N GLY A 480 -4.06 4.21 69.38
CA GLY A 480 -3.31 4.04 70.62
C GLY A 480 -2.11 5.00 70.64
N GLN A 481 -1.86 5.66 71.78
CA GLN A 481 -0.75 6.61 71.95
C GLN A 481 0.07 6.22 73.18
N GLU A 482 1.32 6.67 73.23
CA GLU A 482 2.42 6.06 73.99
C GLU A 482 2.36 6.28 75.52
N ASP A 483 2.88 5.30 76.27
CA ASP A 483 3.02 5.35 77.73
C ASP A 483 4.09 6.36 78.19
N ALA A 484 3.78 7.10 79.26
CA ALA A 484 4.73 7.96 79.98
C ALA A 484 4.93 7.47 81.43
N VAL A 485 6.18 7.24 81.81
CA VAL A 485 6.55 6.66 83.12
C VAL A 485 6.56 7.74 84.22
N PRO A 486 5.92 7.53 85.40
CA PRO A 486 5.94 8.46 86.52
C PRO A 486 7.25 8.40 87.35
N PRO A 487 7.55 9.41 88.19
CA PRO A 487 8.84 9.53 88.86
C PRO A 487 8.94 8.80 90.22
N GLN A 488 10.16 8.31 90.48
CA GLN A 488 10.71 7.69 91.72
C GLN A 488 10.19 6.29 92.09
#